data_AF-A0A9E0NUC9-F1
#
_entry.id   AF-A0A9E0NUC9-F1
#
_cell.length_a   1.000
_cell.length_b   1.000
_cell.length_c   1.000
_cell.angle_alpha   90.00
_cell.angle_beta   90.00
_cell.angle_gamma   90.00
#
_symmetry.space_group_name_H-M   'P 1'
#
loop_
_entity.id
_entity.type
_entity.pdbx_description
1 polymer ?
#
loop_
_entity_poly.entity_id
_entity_poly.type
_entity_poly.pdbx_seq_one_letter_code
_entity_poly.pdbx_strand_id
1 'polypeptide(L)' 'KKVKQRSAADKEKLAQKIEGEIAMLEYELKAVEFQLNDPQNHENLADSAKIAQEHQRISKELAIKYDEWAECSE' A
#
# COMPACT_ATOMS: atom_id res chain seq x y z
N LYS A 1 31.96 18.06 10.96
CA LYS A 1 31.07 17.34 10.03
C LYS A 1 29.88 16.76 10.82
N LYS A 2 28.77 17.49 11.01
CA LYS A 2 27.59 17.01 11.79
C LYS A 2 26.25 17.08 11.03
N VAL A 3 26.22 17.75 9.87
CA VAL A 3 24.99 18.00 9.11
C VAL A 3 24.52 16.75 8.34
N LYS A 4 25.44 15.93 7.83
CA LYS A 4 25.11 14.71 7.05
C LYS A 4 24.45 13.58 7.85
N GLN A 5 24.61 13.53 9.17
CA GLN A 5 24.05 12.44 9.98
C GLN A 5 22.55 12.62 10.27
N ARG A 6 22.05 13.86 10.35
CA ARG A 6 20.62 14.13 10.56
C ARG A 6 19.80 13.71 9.34
N SER A 7 20.24 14.09 8.13
CA SER A 7 19.54 13.75 6.90
C SER A 7 19.41 12.25 6.65
N ALA A 8 20.41 11.45 7.06
CA ALA A 8 20.35 10.00 6.93
C ALA A 8 19.36 9.36 7.94
N ALA A 9 19.38 9.82 9.19
CA ALA A 9 18.43 9.34 10.22
C ALA A 9 16.98 9.75 9.92
N ASP A 10 16.78 10.90 9.29
CA ASP A 10 15.45 11.37 8.87
C ASP A 10 14.93 10.55 7.67
N LYS A 11 15.80 10.17 6.72
CA LYS A 11 15.46 9.23 5.63
C LYS A 11 15.10 7.85 6.15
N GLU A 12 15.86 7.31 7.10
CA GLU A 12 15.60 5.98 7.68
C GLU A 12 14.24 5.93 8.40
N LYS A 13 13.90 6.97 9.16
CA LYS A 13 12.57 7.07 9.80
C LYS A 13 11.45 7.20 8.78
N LEU A 14 11.67 7.92 7.69
CA LEU A 14 10.70 8.05 6.62
C LEU A 14 10.49 6.69 5.93
N ALA A 15 11.57 5.97 5.63
CA ALA A 15 11.50 4.62 5.06
C ALA A 15 10.70 3.66 5.96
N GLN A 16 10.99 3.63 7.27
CA GLN A 16 10.23 2.80 8.23
C GLN A 16 8.74 3.17 8.29
N LYS A 17 8.41 4.46 8.18
CA LYS A 17 7.02 4.91 8.12
C LYS A 17 6.32 4.40 6.86
N ILE A 18 6.99 4.52 5.70
CA ILE A 18 6.45 4.05 4.43
C ILE A 18 6.30 2.52 4.44
N GLU A 19 7.24 1.77 5.01
CA GLU A 19 7.12 0.31 5.20
C GLU A 19 5.87 -0.06 6.02
N GLY A 20 5.59 0.68 7.09
CA GLY A 20 4.37 0.49 7.88
C GLY A 20 3.10 0.78 7.07
N GLU A 21 3.11 1.82 6.23
CA GLU A 21 1.99 2.14 5.34
C GLU A 21 1.79 1.06 4.27
N ILE A 22 2.88 0.55 3.67
CA ILE A 22 2.86 -0.58 2.73
C ILE A 22 2.24 -1.81 3.39
N ALA A 23 2.70 -2.20 4.58
CA ALA A 23 2.20 -3.39 5.27
C ALA A 23 0.69 -3.31 5.57
N MET A 24 0.18 -2.11 5.89
CA MET A 24 -1.25 -1.88 6.09
C MET A 24 -2.03 -2.02 4.77
N LEU A 25 -1.53 -1.40 3.70
CA LEU A 25 -2.15 -1.50 2.37
C LEU A 25 -2.10 -2.92 1.80
N GLU A 26 -1.04 -3.69 2.05
CA GLU A 26 -0.95 -5.11 1.69
C GLU A 26 -1.99 -5.94 2.43
N TYR A 27 -2.19 -5.67 3.73
CA TYR A 27 -3.23 -6.33 4.52
C TYR A 27 -4.64 -6.00 4.00
N GLU A 28 -4.89 -4.72 3.69
CA GLU A 28 -6.16 -4.28 3.09
C GLU A 28 -6.38 -4.93 1.72
N LEU A 29 -5.35 -4.96 0.85
CA LEU A 29 -5.42 -5.61 -0.45
C LEU A 29 -5.82 -7.07 -0.31
N LYS A 30 -5.18 -7.80 0.60
CA LYS A 30 -5.49 -9.21 0.85
C LYS A 30 -6.91 -9.44 1.34
N ALA A 31 -7.45 -8.51 2.16
CA ALA A 31 -8.84 -8.58 2.59
C ALA A 31 -9.83 -8.35 1.43
N VAL A 32 -9.47 -7.49 0.48
CA VAL A 32 -10.28 -7.26 -0.75
C VAL A 32 -10.15 -8.44 -1.71
N GLU A 33 -8.95 -9.01 -1.88
CA GLU A 33 -8.74 -10.23 -2.66
C GLU A 33 -9.54 -11.41 -2.10
N PHE A 34 -9.65 -11.53 -0.78
CA PHE A 34 -10.52 -12.53 -0.16
C PHE A 34 -11.99 -12.34 -0.57
N GLN A 35 -12.46 -11.09 -0.60
CA GLN A 35 -13.82 -10.78 -1.06
C GLN A 35 -14.02 -11.06 -2.56
N LEU A 36 -13.02 -10.78 -3.40
CA LEU A 36 -13.05 -11.10 -4.84
C LEU A 36 -13.06 -12.60 -5.12
N ASN A 37 -12.56 -13.42 -4.20
CA ASN A 37 -12.56 -14.86 -4.34
C ASN A 37 -13.86 -15.52 -3.84
N ASP A 38 -14.76 -14.75 -3.23
CA ASP A 38 -16.05 -15.24 -2.74
C ASP A 38 -17.15 -15.04 -3.81
N PRO A 39 -17.69 -16.13 -4.40
CA PRO A 39 -18.76 -16.07 -5.39
C PRO A 39 -20.00 -15.30 -4.94
N GLN A 40 -20.30 -15.25 -3.63
CA GLN A 40 -21.46 -14.55 -3.10
C GLN A 40 -21.38 -13.03 -3.33
N ASN A 41 -20.17 -12.48 -3.34
CA ASN A 41 -19.95 -11.05 -3.59
C ASN A 41 -20.16 -10.66 -5.06
N HIS A 42 -20.35 -11.64 -5.95
CA HIS A 42 -20.61 -11.43 -7.38
C HIS A 42 -22.09 -11.54 -7.78
N GLU A 43 -22.97 -11.89 -6.84
CA GLU A 43 -24.42 -11.94 -7.10
C GLU A 43 -25.00 -10.54 -7.37
N ASN A 44 -24.37 -9.49 -6.84
CA ASN A 44 -24.71 -8.10 -7.11
C ASN A 44 -23.58 -7.40 -7.90
N LEU A 45 -23.90 -6.96 -9.11
CA LEU A 45 -22.97 -6.25 -9.99
C LEU A 45 -22.40 -4.97 -9.35
N ALA A 46 -23.20 -4.25 -8.56
CA ALA A 46 -22.73 -3.02 -7.91
C ALA A 46 -21.70 -3.30 -6.81
N ASP A 47 -21.93 -4.34 -6.01
CA ASP A 47 -21.01 -4.73 -4.94
C ASP A 47 -19.72 -5.31 -5.53
N SER A 48 -19.84 -6.18 -6.55
CA SER A 48 -18.69 -6.69 -7.29
C SER A 48 -17.85 -5.58 -7.93
N ALA A 49 -18.50 -4.57 -8.52
CA ALA A 49 -17.79 -3.44 -9.11
C ALA A 49 -17.07 -2.60 -8.04
N LYS A 50 -17.68 -2.42 -6.87
CA LYS A 50 -17.08 -1.70 -5.75
C LYS A 50 -15.83 -2.40 -5.21
N ILE A 51 -15.88 -3.73 -5.04
CA ILE A 51 -14.74 -4.52 -4.58
C ILE A 51 -13.60 -4.44 -5.61
N ALA A 52 -13.91 -4.55 -6.90
CA ALA A 52 -12.92 -4.43 -7.97
C ALA A 52 -12.28 -3.03 -8.03
N GLN A 53 -13.07 -1.96 -7.83
CA GLN A 53 -12.56 -0.59 -7.75
C GLN A 53 -11.63 -0.41 -6.55
N GLU A 54 -11.99 -0.96 -5.40
CA GLU A 54 -11.17 -0.88 -4.19
C GLU A 54 -9.85 -1.62 -4.34
N HIS A 55 -9.88 -2.83 -4.93
CA HIS A 55 -8.67 -3.57 -5.27
C HIS A 55 -7.75 -2.75 -6.18
N GLN A 56 -8.30 -2.10 -7.20
CA GLN A 56 -7.53 -1.26 -8.12
C GLN A 56 -6.97 -0.01 -7.44
N ARG A 57 -7.72 0.60 -6.50
CA ARG A 57 -7.30 1.75 -5.72
C ARG A 57 -6.09 1.39 -4.85
N ILE A 58 -6.20 0.33 -4.06
CA ILE A 58 -5.14 -0.12 -3.14
C ILE A 58 -3.90 -0.54 -3.93
N SER A 59 -4.07 -1.27 -5.05
CA SER A 59 -2.94 -1.66 -5.90
C SER A 59 -2.15 -0.46 -6.46
N LYS A 60 -2.85 0.61 -6.85
CA LYS A 60 -2.20 1.85 -7.33
C LYS A 60 -1.49 2.58 -6.20
N GLU A 61 -2.11 2.64 -5.02
CA GLU A 61 -1.51 3.27 -3.85
C GLU A 61 -0.25 2.53 -3.38
N LEU A 62 -0.29 1.19 -3.36
CA LEU A 62 0.88 0.35 -3.08
C LEU A 62 2.02 0.61 -4.06
N ALA A 63 1.74 0.68 -5.36
CA ALA A 63 2.77 0.98 -6.37
C ALA A 63 3.46 2.33 -6.07
N ILE A 64 2.68 3.37 -5.78
CA ILE A 64 3.23 4.69 -5.40
C ILE A 64 4.06 4.59 -4.13
N LYS A 65 3.59 3.84 -3.11
CA LYS A 65 4.31 3.69 -1.85
C LYS A 65 5.63 2.93 -1.99
N TYR A 66 5.68 1.91 -2.84
CA TYR A 66 6.94 1.23 -3.15
C TYR A 66 7.90 2.14 -3.89
N ASP A 67 7.42 2.98 -4.82
CA ASP A 67 8.26 3.98 -5.48
C ASP A 67 8.81 5.00 -4.46
N GLU A 68 7.96 5.54 -3.56
CA GLU A 68 8.38 6.44 -2.48
C GLU A 68 9.41 5.78 -1.54
N TRP A 69 9.24 4.50 -1.21
CA TRP A 69 10.17 3.75 -0.38
C TRP A 69 11.52 3.52 -1.07
N ALA A 70 11.51 3.23 -2.38
CA ALA A 70 12.73 3.08 -3.17
C ALA A 70 13.57 4.38 -3.13
N GLU A 71 12.95 5.55 -3.33
CA GLU A 71 13.65 6.84 -3.26
C GLU A 71 14.25 7.16 -1.86
N CYS A 72 13.64 6.61 -0.81
CA CYS A 72 14.09 6.81 0.58
C CYS A 72 15.15 5.80 1.03
N SER A 73 15.16 4.60 0.45
CA SER A 73 16.06 3.49 0.80
C SER A 73 17.36 3.46 -0.02
N GLU A 74 17.42 4.22 -1.13
CA GLU A 74 18.64 4.54 -1.90
C GLU A 74 19.48 5.71 -1.29
#